data_AF-A0A952MIQ8-F1
#
_entry.id   AF-A0A952MIQ8-F1
#
_cell.length_a   1.000
_cell.length_b   1.000
_cell.length_c   1.000
_cell.angle_alpha   90.00
_cell.angle_beta   90.00
_cell.angle_gamma   90.00
#
_symmetry.space_group_name_H-M   'P 1'
#
loop_
_entity.id
_entity.type
_entity.pdbx_description
1 polymer ?
#
loop_
_entity_poly.entity_id
_entity_poly.type
_entity_poly.pdbx_seq_one_letter_code
_entity_poly.pdbx_strand_id
1 'polypeptide(L)'
;MHTINLMDFADSPCREIYTYLLKTHETSFRVMMPKMLLAPKDARIEIATEYYDALYFGQKLSEFSADFCYQVPSACSETPFAYEFSTTDMEKLADSLFYLIRGIVLDEETDYIMEKYWEEKEQFWEQYCNNQIEPVCHGLLHIMEDMLSP
;
A
#
# COMPACT_ATOMS: atom_id res chain seq x y z
N MET A 1 -10.58 -15.39 -6.66
CA MET A 1 -9.79 -14.17 -6.38
C MET A 1 -10.72 -13.07 -5.94
N HIS A 2 -10.63 -12.72 -4.67
CA HIS A 2 -11.48 -11.75 -4.01
C HIS A 2 -10.88 -10.33 -4.11
N THR A 3 -11.69 -9.32 -4.38
CA THR A 3 -11.20 -7.92 -4.48
C THR A 3 -11.55 -7.14 -3.22
N ILE A 4 -10.55 -6.47 -2.65
CA ILE A 4 -10.63 -5.64 -1.45
C ILE A 4 -10.30 -4.21 -1.87
N ASN A 5 -11.21 -3.26 -1.69
CA ASN A 5 -10.87 -1.85 -1.81
C ASN A 5 -10.53 -1.31 -0.42
N LEU A 6 -9.34 -0.72 -0.26
CA LEU A 6 -8.89 -0.28 1.07
C LEU A 6 -9.83 0.72 1.74
N MET A 7 -10.42 1.62 0.94
CA MET A 7 -11.31 2.66 1.47
C MET A 7 -12.64 2.14 1.99
N ASP A 8 -13.04 0.92 1.62
CA ASP A 8 -14.24 0.28 2.19
C ASP A 8 -14.06 0.00 3.70
N PHE A 9 -12.81 0.07 4.20
CA PHE A 9 -12.42 -0.24 5.57
C PHE A 9 -11.74 0.94 6.30
N ALA A 10 -11.81 2.16 5.76
CA ALA A 10 -11.12 3.34 6.30
C ALA A 10 -11.47 3.59 7.79
N ASP A 11 -12.74 3.42 8.15
CA ASP A 11 -13.26 3.60 9.51
C ASP A 11 -13.49 2.26 10.24
N SER A 12 -13.07 1.14 9.64
CA SER A 12 -13.32 -0.18 10.20
C SER A 12 -12.27 -0.58 11.23
N PRO A 13 -12.67 -1.08 12.41
CA PRO A 13 -11.73 -1.70 13.32
C PRO A 13 -11.16 -3.00 12.74
N CYS A 14 -9.94 -3.39 13.13
CA CYS A 14 -9.28 -4.62 12.65
C CYS A 14 -10.19 -5.86 12.73
N ARG A 15 -10.96 -6.01 13.82
CA ARG A 15 -11.88 -7.14 14.01
C ARG A 15 -12.91 -7.28 12.89
N GLU A 16 -13.37 -6.18 12.32
CA GLU A 16 -14.33 -6.18 11.21
C GLU A 16 -13.67 -6.62 9.91
N ILE A 17 -12.44 -6.17 9.65
CA ILE A 17 -11.61 -6.63 8.51
C ILE A 17 -11.39 -8.15 8.61
N TYR A 18 -11.00 -8.65 9.78
CA TYR A 18 -10.81 -10.08 9.98
C TYR A 18 -12.11 -10.89 9.79
N THR A 19 -13.21 -10.41 10.35
CA THR A 19 -14.54 -11.05 10.20
C THR A 19 -14.98 -11.06 8.74
N TYR A 20 -14.67 -9.99 7.98
CA TYR A 20 -14.92 -9.92 6.56
C TYR A 20 -14.13 -10.99 5.81
N LEU A 21 -12.81 -11.05 5.99
CA LEU A 21 -11.94 -12.02 5.32
C LEU A 21 -12.39 -13.46 5.56
N LEU A 22 -12.75 -13.83 6.80
CA LEU A 22 -13.23 -15.17 7.12
C LEU A 22 -14.52 -15.57 6.39
N LYS A 23 -15.40 -14.61 6.10
CA LYS A 23 -16.67 -14.87 5.39
C LYS A 23 -16.48 -15.08 3.89
N THR A 24 -15.36 -14.61 3.33
CA THR A 24 -15.11 -14.74 1.88
C THR A 24 -14.78 -16.17 1.48
N HIS A 25 -14.19 -16.96 2.39
CA HIS A 25 -13.65 -18.30 2.12
C HIS A 25 -12.65 -18.35 0.94
N GLU A 26 -12.04 -17.21 0.61
CA GLU A 26 -11.06 -17.07 -0.48
C GLU A 26 -9.63 -17.05 0.09
N THR A 27 -8.65 -17.41 -0.74
CA THR A 27 -7.23 -17.38 -0.37
C THR A 27 -6.36 -16.60 -1.36
N SER A 28 -6.96 -16.08 -2.43
CA SER A 28 -6.29 -15.21 -3.40
C SER A 28 -6.99 -13.87 -3.42
N PHE A 29 -6.24 -12.80 -3.26
CA PHE A 29 -6.75 -11.46 -3.05
C PHE A 29 -6.19 -10.51 -4.09
N ARG A 30 -7.04 -9.55 -4.49
CA ARG A 30 -6.65 -8.32 -5.17
C ARG A 30 -6.94 -7.16 -4.23
N VAL A 31 -5.92 -6.47 -3.76
CA VAL A 31 -6.06 -5.28 -2.92
C VAL A 31 -5.90 -4.04 -3.78
N MET A 32 -6.89 -3.15 -3.71
CA MET A 32 -6.96 -1.91 -4.48
C MET A 32 -6.72 -0.73 -3.55
N MET A 33 -5.66 0.03 -3.83
CA MET A 33 -5.35 1.30 -3.17
C MET A 33 -5.69 2.43 -4.13
N PRO A 34 -6.68 3.29 -3.81
CA PRO A 34 -6.99 4.42 -4.68
C PRO A 34 -5.86 5.44 -4.64
N LYS A 35 -5.80 6.23 -5.72
CA LYS A 35 -5.01 7.45 -5.72
C LYS A 35 -5.73 8.49 -4.86
N MET A 36 -5.01 9.01 -3.87
CA MET A 36 -5.51 9.99 -2.91
C MET A 36 -5.42 11.40 -3.49
N LEU A 37 -4.47 11.62 -4.40
CA LEU A 37 -4.24 12.92 -4.99
C LEU A 37 -4.67 12.87 -6.46
N LEU A 38 -5.74 13.58 -6.78
CA LEU A 38 -5.98 14.06 -8.15
C LEU A 38 -5.04 15.23 -8.42
N ALA A 39 -3.73 14.97 -8.32
CA ALA A 39 -2.72 15.98 -8.48
C ALA A 39 -2.76 16.47 -9.94
N PRO A 40 -2.77 17.80 -10.22
CA PRO A 40 -2.59 18.28 -11.58
C PRO A 40 -1.28 17.71 -12.14
N LYS A 41 -1.18 17.55 -13.46
CA LYS A 41 -0.03 16.86 -14.11
C LYS A 41 1.34 17.42 -13.74
N ASP A 42 1.38 18.64 -13.21
CA ASP A 42 2.57 19.40 -12.88
C ASP A 42 3.03 19.20 -11.42
N ALA A 43 2.21 18.51 -10.61
CA ALA A 43 2.43 18.24 -9.19
C ALA A 43 3.33 17.02 -8.98
N ARG A 44 4.58 17.12 -9.45
CA ARG A 44 5.54 16.00 -9.47
C ARG A 44 5.83 15.46 -8.07
N ILE A 45 5.92 16.32 -7.06
CA ILE A 45 6.23 15.91 -5.67
C ILE A 45 5.07 15.10 -5.11
N GLU A 46 3.84 15.55 -5.31
CA GLU A 46 2.61 14.89 -4.89
C GLU A 46 2.48 13.51 -5.54
N ILE A 47 2.77 13.42 -6.84
CA ILE A 47 2.81 12.13 -7.55
C ILE A 47 3.92 11.25 -6.96
N ALA A 48 5.13 11.78 -6.72
CA ALA A 48 6.22 11.00 -6.14
C ALA A 48 5.83 10.44 -4.76
N THR A 49 5.21 11.27 -3.90
CA THR A 49 4.72 10.83 -2.58
C THR A 49 3.69 9.72 -2.71
N GLU A 50 2.71 9.85 -3.61
CA GLU A 50 1.68 8.82 -3.80
C GLU A 50 2.26 7.49 -4.31
N TYR A 51 3.22 7.54 -5.24
CA TYR A 51 3.91 6.34 -5.72
C TYR A 51 4.83 5.73 -4.65
N TYR A 52 5.38 6.55 -3.77
CA TYR A 52 6.15 6.09 -2.62
C TYR A 52 5.27 5.35 -1.60
N ASP A 53 4.08 5.88 -1.32
CA ASP A 53 3.09 5.23 -0.46
C ASP A 53 2.68 3.86 -1.02
N ALA A 54 2.39 3.83 -2.31
CA ALA A 54 2.07 2.61 -3.05
C ALA A 54 3.24 1.60 -3.04
N LEU A 55 4.47 2.07 -3.24
CA LEU A 55 5.68 1.24 -3.20
C LEU A 55 5.85 0.54 -1.84
N TYR A 56 5.76 1.29 -0.74
CA TYR A 56 5.88 0.73 0.60
C TYR A 56 4.72 -0.21 0.93
N PHE A 57 3.50 0.14 0.52
CA PHE A 57 2.32 -0.70 0.68
C PHE A 57 2.50 -2.06 -0.03
N GLY A 58 2.93 -2.03 -1.29
CA GLY A 58 3.24 -3.23 -2.06
C GLY A 58 4.37 -4.07 -1.44
N GLN A 59 5.39 -3.42 -0.87
CA GLN A 59 6.46 -4.11 -0.16
C GLN A 59 5.91 -4.95 1.01
N LYS A 60 5.05 -4.38 1.85
CA LYS A 60 4.44 -5.11 2.97
C LYS A 60 3.53 -6.25 2.51
N LEU A 61 2.77 -6.06 1.43
CA LEU A 61 1.94 -7.13 0.88
C LEU A 61 2.74 -8.27 0.25
N SER A 62 3.92 -7.99 -0.30
CA SER A 62 4.79 -9.05 -0.86
C SER A 62 5.29 -10.05 0.18
N GLU A 63 5.27 -9.70 1.47
CA GLU A 63 5.68 -10.60 2.57
C GLU A 63 4.72 -11.79 2.77
N PHE A 64 3.53 -11.75 2.17
CA PHE A 64 2.55 -12.82 2.29
C PHE A 64 2.80 -13.99 1.36
N SER A 65 3.36 -13.74 0.17
CA SER A 65 3.53 -14.80 -0.82
C SER A 65 4.52 -14.46 -1.93
N ALA A 66 5.17 -15.51 -2.43
CA ALA A 66 6.03 -15.47 -3.60
C ALA A 66 5.27 -15.27 -4.92
N ASP A 67 3.94 -15.47 -4.94
CA ASP A 67 3.09 -15.21 -6.12
C ASP A 67 2.62 -13.74 -6.24
N PHE A 68 3.19 -12.85 -5.41
CA PHE A 68 2.87 -11.44 -5.41
C PHE A 68 3.10 -10.80 -6.79
N CYS A 69 2.10 -10.05 -7.26
CA CYS A 69 2.23 -9.18 -8.41
C CYS A 69 1.45 -7.88 -8.23
N TYR A 70 1.74 -6.90 -9.06
CA TYR A 70 1.18 -5.55 -8.93
C TYR A 70 0.98 -4.91 -10.30
N GLN A 71 0.13 -3.89 -10.34
CA GLN A 71 -0.09 -3.06 -11.51
C GLN A 71 0.48 -1.65 -11.28
N VAL A 72 1.07 -1.10 -12.33
CA VAL A 72 1.63 0.25 -12.34
C VAL A 72 0.66 1.16 -13.10
N PRO A 73 -0.24 1.89 -12.41
CA PRO A 73 -1.11 2.83 -13.08
C PRO A 73 -0.30 3.98 -13.69
N SER A 74 -0.85 4.66 -14.69
CA SER A 74 -0.25 5.89 -15.22
C SER A 74 -0.35 7.00 -14.19
N ALA A 75 0.70 7.81 -14.04
CA ALA A 75 0.73 8.94 -13.11
C ALA A 75 -0.45 9.89 -13.29
N CYS A 76 -0.87 10.11 -14.54
CA CYS A 76 -1.98 11.02 -14.89
C CYS A 76 -3.36 10.34 -14.94
N SER A 77 -3.48 9.06 -14.59
CA SER A 77 -4.76 8.34 -14.57
C SER A 77 -5.28 8.21 -13.15
N GLU A 78 -6.61 8.18 -13.01
CA GLU A 78 -7.33 7.87 -11.76
C GLU A 78 -7.34 6.37 -11.42
N THR A 79 -6.71 5.55 -12.26
CA THR A 79 -6.64 4.11 -12.04
C THR A 79 -5.94 3.84 -10.70
N PRO A 80 -6.58 3.07 -9.79
CA PRO A 80 -5.98 2.70 -8.51
C PRO A 80 -4.73 1.83 -8.69
N PHE A 81 -3.88 1.81 -7.68
CA PHE A 81 -2.86 0.78 -7.56
C PHE A 81 -3.54 -0.55 -7.21
N ALA A 82 -3.07 -1.63 -7.83
CA ALA A 82 -3.62 -2.97 -7.60
C ALA A 82 -2.50 -3.94 -7.26
N TYR A 83 -2.71 -4.76 -6.24
CA TYR A 83 -1.79 -5.78 -5.76
C TYR A 83 -2.53 -7.11 -5.71
N GLU A 84 -1.92 -8.17 -6.23
CA GLU A 84 -2.49 -9.51 -6.23
C GLU A 84 -1.53 -10.48 -5.57
N PHE A 85 -2.05 -11.31 -4.67
CA PHE A 85 -1.26 -12.30 -3.94
C PHE A 85 -2.19 -13.36 -3.34
N SER A 86 -1.63 -14.48 -2.92
CA SER A 86 -2.36 -15.50 -2.18
C SER A 86 -1.88 -15.59 -0.72
N THR A 87 -2.77 -15.91 0.22
CA THR A 87 -2.43 -16.22 1.60
C THR A 87 -3.50 -17.07 2.25
N THR A 88 -3.10 -17.92 3.18
CA THR A 88 -4.02 -18.65 4.08
C THR A 88 -4.07 -18.04 5.49
N ASP A 89 -3.17 -17.11 5.79
CA ASP A 89 -3.07 -16.44 7.10
C ASP A 89 -3.95 -15.18 7.11
N MET A 90 -5.23 -15.38 7.40
CA MET A 90 -6.24 -14.32 7.40
C MET A 90 -6.08 -13.35 8.58
N GLU A 91 -5.54 -13.82 9.70
CA GLU A 91 -5.30 -12.99 10.88
C GLU A 91 -4.18 -12.00 10.59
N LYS A 92 -3.04 -12.48 10.10
CA LYS A 92 -1.92 -11.62 9.69
C LYS A 92 -2.33 -10.67 8.56
N LEU A 93 -3.15 -11.14 7.62
CA LEU A 93 -3.67 -10.31 6.54
C LEU A 93 -4.55 -9.17 7.09
N ALA A 94 -5.48 -9.48 8.01
CA ALA A 94 -6.33 -8.48 8.63
C ALA A 94 -5.51 -7.42 9.38
N ASP A 95 -4.54 -7.85 10.18
CA ASP A 95 -3.66 -6.95 10.93
C ASP A 95 -2.84 -6.05 10.01
N SER A 96 -2.30 -6.61 8.93
CA SER A 96 -1.52 -5.86 7.96
C SER A 96 -2.38 -4.87 7.18
N LEU A 97 -3.58 -5.28 6.74
CA LEU A 97 -4.52 -4.36 6.09
C LEU A 97 -4.92 -3.24 7.03
N PHE A 98 -5.27 -3.55 8.29
CA PHE A 98 -5.61 -2.55 9.30
C PHE A 98 -4.46 -1.55 9.52
N TYR A 99 -3.25 -2.05 9.74
CA TYR A 99 -2.05 -1.23 9.91
C TYR A 99 -1.80 -0.32 8.71
N LEU A 100 -1.86 -0.86 7.49
CA LEU A 100 -1.63 -0.10 6.27
C LEU A 100 -2.74 0.93 5.99
N ILE A 101 -4.00 0.59 6.25
CA ILE A 101 -5.15 1.50 6.10
C ILE A 101 -4.98 2.68 7.06
N ARG A 102 -4.72 2.43 8.35
CA ARG A 102 -4.51 3.50 9.35
C ARG A 102 -3.31 4.38 9.01
N GLY A 103 -2.27 3.80 8.40
CA GLY A 103 -1.10 4.57 7.95
C GLY A 103 -1.35 5.52 6.78
N ILE A 104 -2.29 5.16 5.88
CA ILE A 104 -2.61 5.92 4.65
C ILE A 104 -3.77 6.89 4.87
N VAL A 105 -4.79 6.47 5.62
CA VAL A 105 -5.95 7.31 5.92
C VAL A 105 -5.53 8.29 7.02
N LEU A 106 -5.25 9.52 6.62
CA LEU A 106 -4.91 10.61 7.53
C LEU A 106 -6.14 10.97 8.38
N ASP A 107 -6.14 10.50 9.62
CA ASP A 107 -7.06 10.93 10.67
C ASP A 107 -6.49 12.20 11.36
N GLU A 108 -7.35 13.05 11.91
CA GLU A 108 -6.93 14.27 12.63
C GLU A 108 -6.20 13.92 13.94
N GLU A 109 -6.47 12.73 14.50
CA GLU A 109 -5.80 12.21 15.68
C GLU A 109 -4.69 11.22 15.30
N THR A 110 -3.44 11.64 15.47
CA THR A 110 -2.28 10.75 15.35
C THR A 110 -2.26 9.75 16.51
N ASP A 111 -2.36 8.46 16.19
CA ASP A 111 -2.21 7.37 17.16
C ASP A 111 -0.84 6.66 17.00
N TYR A 112 -0.52 5.80 17.98
CA TYR A 112 0.73 5.03 17.99
C TYR A 112 0.93 4.15 16.74
N ILE A 113 -0.15 3.68 16.11
CA ILE A 113 -0.08 2.84 14.92
C ILE A 113 0.34 3.68 13.72
N MET A 114 -0.20 4.90 13.60
CA MET A 114 0.19 5.87 12.58
C MET A 114 1.65 6.29 12.72
N GLU A 115 2.11 6.62 13.93
CA GLU A 115 3.52 6.98 14.20
C GLU A 115 4.45 5.85 13.78
N LYS A 116 4.16 4.62 14.22
CA LYS A 116 4.93 3.44 13.85
C LYS A 116 4.91 3.18 12.35
N TYR A 117 3.80 3.45 11.67
CA TYR A 117 3.73 3.35 10.21
C TYR A 117 4.67 4.32 9.52
N TRP A 118 4.74 5.57 9.97
CA TRP A 118 5.67 6.56 9.42
C TRP A 118 7.12 6.24 9.72
N GLU A 119 7.44 5.79 10.93
CA GLU A 119 8.80 5.35 11.30
C GLU A 119 9.28 4.19 10.42
N GLU A 120 8.48 3.13 10.26
CA GLU A 120 8.87 1.98 9.43
C GLU A 120 8.97 2.35 7.94
N LYS A 121 8.10 3.24 7.47
CA LYS A 121 8.17 3.77 6.11
C LYS A 121 9.43 4.59 5.91
N GLU A 122 9.78 5.52 6.81
CA GLU A 122 11.04 6.27 6.75
C GLU A 122 12.25 5.32 6.77
N GLN A 123 12.23 4.30 7.63
CA GLN A 123 13.28 3.29 7.67
C GLN A 123 13.41 2.53 6.35
N PHE A 124 12.30 2.19 5.69
CA PHE A 124 12.29 1.57 4.37
C PHE A 124 13.00 2.46 3.33
N TRP A 125 12.74 3.77 3.34
CA TRP A 125 13.44 4.73 2.48
C TRP A 125 14.94 4.78 2.75
N GLU A 126 15.34 4.83 4.02
CA GLU A 126 16.76 4.85 4.39
C GLU A 126 17.47 3.57 3.94
N GLN A 127 16.83 2.41 4.13
CA GLN A 127 17.37 1.13 3.68
C GLN A 127 17.54 1.11 2.16
N TYR A 128 16.56 1.64 1.41
CA TYR A 128 16.66 1.76 -0.04
C TYR A 128 17.83 2.66 -0.46
N CYS A 129 17.92 3.87 0.08
CA CYS A 129 18.99 4.82 -0.21
C CYS A 129 20.39 4.28 0.13
N ASN A 130 20.48 3.41 1.14
CA ASN A 130 21.72 2.76 1.57
C ASN A 130 22.01 1.42 0.87
N ASN A 131 21.24 1.04 -0.16
CA ASN A 131 21.36 -0.23 -0.89
C ASN A 131 21.24 -1.48 0.02
N GLN A 132 20.48 -1.39 1.11
CA GLN A 132 20.26 -2.48 2.05
C GLN A 132 19.06 -3.35 1.67
N ILE A 133 18.15 -2.80 0.87
CA ILE A 133 16.98 -3.49 0.33
C ILE A 133 16.83 -3.17 -1.15
N GLU A 134 16.15 -4.07 -1.85
CA GLU A 134 15.69 -3.88 -3.22
C GLU A 134 14.15 -3.93 -3.22
N PRO A 135 13.45 -2.81 -3.48
CA PRO A 135 12.00 -2.78 -3.45
C PRO A 135 11.36 -3.70 -4.49
N VAL A 136 10.34 -4.48 -4.07
CA VAL A 136 9.67 -5.46 -4.95
C VAL A 136 8.87 -4.82 -6.09
N CYS A 137 8.39 -3.59 -5.90
CA CYS A 137 7.57 -2.89 -6.89
C CYS A 137 8.41 -1.95 -7.79
N HIS A 138 9.41 -2.48 -8.49
CA HIS A 138 10.32 -1.71 -9.35
C HIS A 138 9.66 -0.71 -10.31
N GLY A 139 8.49 -1.05 -10.87
CA GLY A 139 7.78 -0.14 -11.78
C GLY A 139 7.19 1.08 -11.07
N LEU A 140 6.78 0.93 -9.80
CA LEU A 140 6.35 2.06 -8.96
C LEU A 140 7.54 2.92 -8.55
N LEU A 141 8.64 2.27 -8.16
CA LEU A 141 9.91 2.92 -7.83
C LEU A 141 10.41 3.78 -8.99
N HIS A 142 10.42 3.25 -10.21
CA HIS A 142 10.86 3.98 -11.40
C HIS A 142 10.08 5.28 -11.62
N ILE A 143 8.76 5.25 -11.47
CA ILE A 143 7.93 6.45 -11.65
C ILE A 143 8.20 7.46 -10.52
N MET A 144 8.32 7.00 -9.27
CA MET A 144 8.66 7.87 -8.14
C MET A 144 10.00 8.59 -8.37
N GLU A 145 11.04 7.88 -8.81
CA GLU A 145 12.35 8.47 -9.09
C GLU A 145 12.34 9.44 -10.28
N ASP A 146 11.60 9.10 -11.34
CA ASP A 146 11.41 9.99 -12.49
C ASP A 146 10.75 11.31 -12.05
N MET A 147 9.80 11.26 -11.13
CA MET A 147 9.14 12.46 -10.58
C MET A 147 10.06 13.31 -9.68
N LEU A 148 11.01 12.68 -8.99
CA LEU A 148 11.98 13.37 -8.13
C LEU A 148 13.21 13.91 -8.88
N SER A 149 13.41 13.49 -10.13
CA SER A 149 14.55 13.91 -10.93
C SER A 149 14.42 15.39 -11.35
N PRO A 150 15.51 16.18 -11.31
CA PRO A 150 15.48 17.62 -11.62
C PRO A 150 15.03 17.96 -13.04
#